data_AF-A0A9Q0CFD9-F1
#
_entry.id   AF-A0A9Q0CFD9-F1
#
_cell.length_a   1.000
_cell.length_b   1.000
_cell.length_c   1.000
_cell.angle_alpha   90.00
_cell.angle_beta   90.00
_cell.angle_gamma   90.00
#
_symmetry.space_group_name_H-M   'P 1'
#
loop_
_entity.id
_entity.type
_entity.pdbx_description
1 polymer ?
#
loop_
_entity_poly.entity_id
_entity_poly.type
_entity_poly.pdbx_seq_one_letter_code
_entity_poly.pdbx_strand_id
1 'polypeptide(L)'
;MGSRGRGYGSGTKSGTILVRVRGDALGAIDGTHILAYPDDDDPCPELFRNRKGFNSQNVMAAVDFDGYFVAVVTGWEGSTHDNLILQRAIEDGFIVPPGRYYLVDGGYANTRQFLSPYRGIAYHLARFRQGQQQYGCPEELFNHRHAQLRNIVEKTFGILKSRFKVCVYMRKYKFKIQKDIIKACCILHNFIKRQNHLQNVSDEGLFGRVSENRGPSNEDEEAEDLGAGDSQT
;
A
#
# COMPACT_ATOMS: atom_id res chain seq x y z
N MET A 1 11.32 -48.14 33.54
CA MET A 1 10.53 -47.05 34.16
C MET A 1 11.00 -45.74 33.52
N GLY A 2 10.36 -45.11 32.56
CA GLY A 2 8.95 -45.12 32.19
C GLY A 2 8.21 -43.92 32.78
N SER A 3 8.60 -42.68 32.47
CA SER A 3 7.77 -41.49 32.72
C SER A 3 7.89 -40.50 31.56
N ARG A 4 6.85 -40.49 30.73
CA ARG A 4 6.60 -39.55 29.64
C ARG A 4 5.95 -38.28 30.21
N GLY A 5 6.56 -37.12 30.02
CA GLY A 5 5.90 -35.82 30.15
C GLY A 5 5.64 -35.23 28.77
N ARG A 6 4.40 -35.30 28.27
CA ARG A 6 3.96 -34.55 27.08
C ARG A 6 3.62 -33.12 27.50
N GLY A 7 4.44 -32.16 27.10
CA GLY A 7 4.09 -30.74 27.13
C GLY A 7 3.55 -30.31 25.77
N TYR A 8 2.23 -30.16 25.66
CA TYR A 8 1.60 -29.43 24.56
C TYR A 8 1.76 -27.93 24.83
N GLY A 9 2.77 -27.32 24.21
CA GLY A 9 2.95 -25.86 24.18
C GLY A 9 2.37 -25.29 22.89
N SER A 10 1.12 -24.85 22.94
CA SER A 10 0.48 -24.04 21.92
C SER A 10 1.12 -22.65 21.88
N GLY A 11 2.15 -22.48 21.05
CA GLY A 11 2.76 -21.20 20.74
C GLY A 11 2.25 -20.69 19.39
N THR A 12 1.36 -19.71 19.44
CA THR A 12 0.86 -18.91 18.32
C THR A 12 1.91 -18.67 17.24
N LYS A 13 1.68 -19.19 16.02
CA LYS A 13 2.39 -18.77 14.83
C LYS A 13 2.07 -17.30 14.61
N SER A 14 2.95 -16.40 15.06
CA SER A 14 2.94 -15.01 14.66
C SER A 14 3.09 -14.99 13.15
N GLY A 15 1.98 -14.72 12.46
CA GLY A 15 1.91 -14.69 11.00
C GLY A 15 2.65 -13.47 10.49
N THR A 16 3.97 -13.52 10.45
CA THR A 16 4.77 -12.59 9.67
C THR A 16 4.52 -12.89 8.19
N ILE A 17 3.61 -12.14 7.59
CA ILE A 17 3.46 -12.08 6.13
C ILE A 17 4.70 -11.36 5.61
N LEU A 18 5.69 -12.13 5.17
CA LEU A 18 6.85 -11.60 4.46
C LEU A 18 6.40 -11.28 3.03
N VAL A 19 5.92 -10.06 2.79
CA VAL A 19 5.65 -9.58 1.44
C VAL A 19 6.99 -9.38 0.73
N ARG A 20 7.16 -10.07 -0.41
CA ARG A 20 8.38 -10.09 -1.22
C ARG A 20 8.46 -8.80 -2.02
N VAL A 21 9.34 -7.88 -1.61
CA VAL A 21 9.58 -6.65 -2.38
C VAL A 21 10.73 -6.88 -3.39
N ARG A 22 10.50 -6.59 -4.67
CA ARG A 22 11.55 -6.48 -5.68
C ARG A 22 12.26 -5.13 -5.48
N GLY A 23 13.42 -5.16 -4.83
CA GLY A 23 14.22 -3.99 -4.46
C GLY A 23 14.25 -3.75 -2.94
N ASP A 24 15.16 -2.88 -2.49
CA ASP A 24 15.37 -2.57 -1.06
C ASP A 24 14.33 -1.59 -0.48
N ALA A 25 13.57 -0.91 -1.35
CA ALA A 25 12.46 -0.05 -0.94
C ALA A 25 11.28 -0.90 -0.47
N LEU A 26 10.72 -0.62 0.71
CA LEU A 26 9.57 -1.34 1.27
C LEU A 26 8.22 -0.77 0.85
N GLY A 27 8.20 0.50 0.48
CA GLY A 27 6.99 1.26 0.21
C GLY A 27 7.19 2.74 0.47
N ALA A 28 6.12 3.43 0.85
CA ALA A 28 6.12 4.85 1.15
C ALA A 28 5.45 5.17 2.50
N ILE A 29 5.91 6.22 3.16
CA ILE A 29 5.34 6.75 4.40
C ILE A 29 4.81 8.15 4.14
N ASP A 30 3.59 8.44 4.57
CA ASP A 30 3.03 9.78 4.48
C ASP A 30 2.07 10.08 5.63
N GLY A 31 1.93 11.38 5.93
CA GLY A 31 0.95 11.93 6.84
C GLY A 31 -0.36 12.24 6.12
N THR A 32 -1.48 12.09 6.83
CA THR A 32 -2.78 12.54 6.34
C THR A 32 -3.61 13.14 7.45
N HIS A 33 -4.25 14.28 7.17
CA HIS A 33 -5.20 14.87 8.09
C HIS A 33 -6.58 14.22 7.93
N ILE A 34 -7.13 13.77 9.06
CA ILE A 34 -8.51 13.28 9.19
C ILE A 34 -9.24 14.19 10.17
N LEU A 35 -10.48 14.55 9.86
CA LEU A 35 -11.32 15.39 10.72
C LEU A 35 -11.36 14.79 12.13
N ALA A 36 -11.14 15.62 13.15
CA ALA A 36 -11.17 15.19 14.53
C ALA A 36 -11.86 16.22 15.41
N TYR A 37 -12.51 15.73 16.45
CA TYR A 37 -13.07 16.53 17.52
C TYR A 37 -12.26 16.27 18.78
N PRO A 38 -11.57 17.27 19.36
CA PRO A 38 -11.01 17.14 20.69
C PRO A 38 -12.12 16.84 21.70
N ASP A 39 -11.74 16.21 22.82
CA ASP A 39 -12.67 16.01 23.93
C ASP A 39 -13.02 17.38 24.56
N ASP A 40 -14.22 17.51 25.14
CA ASP A 40 -14.70 18.80 25.67
C ASP A 40 -13.85 19.30 26.87
N ASP A 41 -13.15 18.39 27.54
CA ASP A 41 -12.24 18.61 28.66
C ASP A 41 -10.75 18.58 28.26
N ASP A 42 -10.43 18.56 26.96
CA ASP A 42 -9.05 18.64 26.48
C ASP A 42 -8.44 20.00 26.89
N PRO A 43 -7.26 20.01 27.54
CA PRO A 43 -6.62 21.25 27.99
C PRO A 43 -6.03 22.09 26.85
N CYS A 44 -5.81 21.50 25.67
CA CYS A 44 -5.14 22.14 24.53
C CYS A 44 -5.86 21.86 23.18
N PRO A 45 -7.17 22.14 23.05
CA PRO A 45 -7.96 21.82 21.86
C PRO A 45 -7.47 22.58 20.60
N GLU A 46 -6.77 23.70 20.78
CA GLU A 46 -6.16 24.49 19.70
C GLU A 46 -5.09 23.73 18.92
N LEU A 47 -4.41 22.76 19.55
CA LEU A 47 -3.39 21.95 18.88
C LEU A 47 -3.98 21.08 17.76
N PHE A 48 -5.28 20.79 17.81
CA PHE A 48 -5.96 20.03 16.76
C PHE A 48 -6.11 20.82 15.45
N ARG A 49 -5.94 22.13 15.49
CA ARG A 49 -6.09 22.97 14.30
C ARG A 49 -4.91 22.79 13.36
N ASN A 50 -5.20 22.33 12.14
CA ASN A 50 -4.17 22.21 11.11
C ASN A 50 -3.94 23.52 10.35
N ARG A 51 -2.95 23.50 9.44
CA ARG A 51 -2.60 24.65 8.58
C ARG A 51 -3.72 25.12 7.65
N LYS A 52 -4.72 24.27 7.38
CA LYS A 52 -5.92 24.60 6.59
C LYS A 52 -7.05 25.18 7.46
N GLY A 53 -6.81 25.36 8.76
CA GLY A 53 -7.69 26.07 9.67
C GLY A 53 -8.78 25.22 10.33
N PHE A 54 -8.87 23.92 10.05
CA PHE A 54 -9.86 23.01 10.65
C PHE A 54 -9.23 22.05 11.66
N ASN A 55 -10.04 21.55 12.60
CA ASN A 55 -9.61 20.57 13.59
C ASN A 55 -9.44 19.20 12.96
N SER A 56 -8.26 18.61 13.14
CA SER A 56 -7.92 17.31 12.58
C SER A 56 -6.99 16.56 13.51
N GLN A 57 -6.92 15.26 13.30
CA GLN A 57 -5.80 14.46 13.76
C GLN A 57 -4.88 14.19 12.59
N ASN A 58 -3.57 14.28 12.83
CA ASN A 58 -2.57 13.84 11.88
C ASN A 58 -2.36 12.32 12.03
N VAL A 59 -2.50 11.60 10.92
CA VAL A 59 -2.35 10.15 10.85
C VAL A 59 -1.20 9.85 9.91
N MET A 60 -0.14 9.25 10.44
CA MET A 60 0.97 8.76 9.62
C MET A 60 0.74 7.29 9.31
N ALA A 61 1.02 6.88 8.07
CA ALA A 61 1.02 5.47 7.73
C ALA A 61 2.18 5.08 6.82
N ALA A 62 2.72 3.88 7.05
CA ALA A 62 3.59 3.18 6.13
C ALA A 62 2.75 2.26 5.26
N VAL A 63 2.89 2.38 3.94
CA VAL A 63 2.14 1.62 2.95
C VAL A 63 3.12 0.93 2.01
N ASP A 64 2.95 -0.37 1.79
CA ASP A 64 3.78 -1.11 0.83
C ASP A 64 3.38 -0.81 -0.63
N PHE A 65 4.16 -1.31 -1.60
CA PHE A 65 3.87 -1.06 -3.01
C PHE A 65 2.61 -1.76 -3.54
N ASP A 66 2.11 -2.75 -2.82
CA ASP A 66 0.83 -3.37 -3.13
C ASP A 66 -0.33 -2.51 -2.63
N GLY A 67 -0.11 -1.58 -1.68
CA GLY A 67 -1.13 -0.70 -1.12
C GLY A 67 -1.78 -1.24 0.15
N TYR A 68 -1.07 -2.07 0.91
CA TYR A 68 -1.42 -2.47 2.27
C TYR A 68 -0.81 -1.52 3.29
N PHE A 69 -1.58 -1.17 4.32
CA PHE A 69 -1.07 -0.47 5.48
C PHE A 69 -0.19 -1.43 6.30
N VAL A 70 1.08 -1.12 6.44
CA VAL A 70 2.06 -1.88 7.23
C VAL A 70 2.13 -1.37 8.66
N ALA A 71 2.10 -0.05 8.83
CA ALA A 71 2.05 0.60 10.13
C ALA A 71 1.14 1.83 10.04
N VAL A 72 0.39 2.11 11.10
CA VAL A 72 -0.51 3.27 11.18
C VAL A 72 -0.40 3.87 12.57
N VAL A 73 -0.07 5.15 12.63
CA VAL A 73 0.02 5.93 13.86
C VAL A 73 -1.07 6.99 13.81
N THR A 74 -2.04 6.87 14.71
CA THR A 74 -3.20 7.77 14.82
C THR A 74 -3.14 8.54 16.12
N GLY A 75 -3.86 9.65 16.17
CA GLY A 75 -4.13 10.32 17.44
C GLY A 75 -3.24 11.48 17.79
N TRP A 76 -2.48 11.96 16.81
CA TRP A 76 -1.72 13.19 16.94
C TRP A 76 -2.59 14.37 16.55
N GLU A 77 -2.37 15.48 17.20
CA GLU A 77 -3.04 16.74 16.96
C GLU A 77 -2.73 17.25 15.54
N GLY A 78 -3.66 17.98 14.93
CA GLY A 78 -3.54 18.46 13.56
C GLY A 78 -2.41 19.47 13.30
N SER A 79 -1.84 20.07 14.35
CA SER A 79 -0.65 20.92 14.27
C SER A 79 0.66 20.11 14.30
N THR A 80 0.61 18.84 14.69
CA THR A 80 1.80 18.01 14.88
C THR A 80 2.51 17.73 13.57
N HIS A 81 3.83 17.93 13.58
CA HIS A 81 4.69 17.65 12.45
C HIS A 81 4.87 16.15 12.22
N ASP A 82 4.71 15.74 10.97
CA ASP A 82 4.98 14.39 10.45
C ASP A 82 6.26 13.73 10.97
N ASN A 83 7.36 14.49 11.07
CA ASN A 83 8.63 13.98 11.63
C ASN A 83 8.52 13.52 13.07
N LEU A 84 7.78 14.26 13.90
CA LEU A 84 7.60 13.93 15.31
C LEU A 84 6.83 12.62 15.44
N ILE A 85 5.81 12.44 14.60
CA ILE A 85 5.00 11.22 14.55
C ILE A 85 5.87 10.02 14.15
N LEU A 86 6.71 10.19 13.12
CA LEU A 86 7.61 9.13 12.67
C LEU A 86 8.65 8.78 13.75
N GLN A 87 9.27 9.77 14.39
CA GLN A 87 10.21 9.54 15.48
C GLN A 87 9.54 8.75 16.60
N ARG A 88 8.32 9.15 16.99
CA ARG A 88 7.59 8.43 18.04
C ARG A 88 7.20 7.02 17.62
N ALA A 89 6.86 6.81 16.35
CA ALA A 89 6.58 5.47 15.81
C ALA A 89 7.79 4.54 15.97
N ILE A 90 9.00 5.06 15.70
CA ILE A 90 10.26 4.30 15.84
C ILE A 90 10.51 3.96 17.31
N GLU A 91 10.32 4.91 18.22
CA GLU A 91 10.42 4.68 19.67
C GLU A 91 9.41 3.62 20.18
N ASP A 92 8.21 3.62 19.60
CA ASP A 92 7.14 2.67 19.93
C ASP A 92 7.28 1.31 19.20
N GLY A 93 8.38 1.07 18.47
CA GLY A 93 8.74 -0.23 17.91
C GLY A 93 8.51 -0.41 16.40
N PHE A 94 8.33 0.67 15.64
CA PHE A 94 8.36 0.60 14.18
C PHE A 94 9.81 0.40 13.68
N ILE A 95 10.12 -0.82 13.22
CA ILE A 95 11.47 -1.22 12.81
C ILE A 95 11.53 -1.36 11.29
N VAL A 96 12.51 -0.68 10.68
CA VAL A 96 12.88 -0.89 9.28
C VAL A 96 14.04 -1.89 9.21
N PRO A 97 13.88 -3.05 8.54
CA PRO A 97 14.95 -4.04 8.42
C PRO A 97 16.26 -3.46 7.86
N PRO A 98 17.43 -3.94 8.31
CA PRO A 98 18.72 -3.52 7.75
C PRO A 98 18.78 -3.68 6.23
N GLY A 99 19.35 -2.68 5.56
CA GLY A 99 19.45 -2.65 4.09
C GLY A 99 18.16 -2.28 3.38
N ARG A 100 17.07 -2.00 4.11
CA ARG A 100 15.79 -1.58 3.53
C ARG A 100 15.40 -0.16 3.93
N TYR A 101 14.52 0.45 3.16
CA TYR A 101 14.06 1.83 3.39
C TYR A 101 12.62 2.08 2.95
N TYR A 102 12.01 3.13 3.49
CA TYR A 102 10.75 3.70 3.00
C TYR A 102 11.00 5.02 2.26
N LEU A 103 10.18 5.30 1.24
CA LEU A 103 10.16 6.60 0.59
C LEU A 103 9.31 7.59 1.41
N VAL A 104 9.90 8.73 1.77
CA VAL A 104 9.25 9.80 2.56
C VAL A 104 9.20 11.11 1.77
N ASP A 105 8.34 12.04 2.21
CA ASP A 105 8.26 13.38 1.60
C ASP A 105 9.49 14.24 1.97
N GLY A 106 9.70 15.35 1.27
CA GLY A 106 10.76 16.32 1.55
C GLY A 106 10.66 16.96 2.94
N GLY A 107 9.48 16.88 3.57
CA GLY A 107 9.26 17.25 4.96
C GLY A 107 9.99 16.35 5.97
N TYR A 108 10.42 15.15 5.56
CA TYR A 108 11.07 14.20 6.45
C TYR A 108 12.60 14.31 6.47
N ALA A 109 13.23 13.81 7.55
CA ALA A 109 14.68 13.70 7.62
C ALA A 109 15.19 12.54 6.74
N ASN A 110 16.21 12.81 5.92
CA ASN A 110 16.84 11.78 5.09
C ASN A 110 17.75 10.89 5.95
N THR A 111 17.53 9.58 5.92
CA THR A 111 18.32 8.59 6.67
C THR A 111 18.50 7.33 5.83
N ARG A 112 19.28 6.36 6.33
CA ARG A 112 19.43 5.04 5.67
C ARG A 112 18.11 4.26 5.57
N GLN A 113 17.13 4.56 6.41
CA GLN A 113 15.84 3.88 6.49
C GLN A 113 14.68 4.70 5.89
N PHE A 114 14.88 6.01 5.70
CA PHE A 114 13.88 6.94 5.20
C PHE A 114 14.51 7.81 4.13
N LEU A 115 14.19 7.51 2.87
CA LEU A 115 14.74 8.21 1.73
C LEU A 115 13.82 9.38 1.36
N SER A 116 14.33 10.61 1.37
CA SER A 116 13.61 11.82 0.95
C SER A 116 14.07 12.29 -0.44
N PRO A 117 13.26 13.04 -1.20
CA PRO A 117 13.70 13.64 -2.46
C PRO A 117 14.81 14.67 -2.26
N TYR A 118 15.55 14.99 -3.32
CA TYR A 118 16.48 16.12 -3.34
C TYR A 118 15.71 17.43 -3.13
N ARG A 119 16.14 18.23 -2.16
CA ARG A 119 15.52 19.52 -1.86
C ARG A 119 15.90 20.58 -2.90
N GLY A 120 14.98 21.50 -3.19
CA GLY A 120 15.22 22.61 -4.11
C GLY A 120 15.19 22.26 -5.60
N ILE A 121 14.91 21.00 -5.94
CA ILE A 121 14.85 20.51 -7.33
C ILE A 121 13.42 20.06 -7.61
N ALA A 122 12.64 20.92 -8.27
CA ALA A 122 11.29 20.56 -8.71
C ALA A 122 11.37 19.72 -9.97
N TYR A 123 10.59 18.64 -10.04
CA TYR A 123 10.36 17.96 -11.31
C TYR A 123 9.24 18.70 -12.06
N HIS A 124 9.53 19.17 -13.27
CA HIS A 124 8.58 20.01 -14.00
C HIS A 124 7.58 19.18 -14.80
N LEU A 125 6.46 18.79 -14.17
CA LEU A 125 5.30 18.17 -14.83
C LEU A 125 4.81 18.95 -16.07
N ALA A 126 5.00 20.28 -16.08
CA ALA A 126 4.64 21.14 -17.21
C ALA A 126 5.44 20.83 -18.49
N ARG A 127 6.73 20.48 -18.39
CA ARG A 127 7.58 20.11 -19.54
C ARG A 127 7.15 18.77 -20.14
N PHE A 128 6.75 17.83 -19.29
CA PHE A 128 6.19 16.54 -19.74
C PHE A 128 4.86 16.68 -20.49
N ARG A 129 3.98 17.60 -20.06
CA ARG A 129 2.70 17.88 -20.76
C ARG A 129 2.89 18.49 -22.14
N GLN A 130 4.03 19.13 -22.39
CA GLN A 130 4.39 19.75 -23.68
C GLN A 130 5.22 18.83 -24.58
N GLY A 131 5.35 17.54 -24.26
CA GLY A 131 6.07 16.57 -25.07
C GLY A 131 7.60 16.61 -24.92
N GLN A 132 8.15 17.46 -24.04
CA GLN A 132 9.58 17.47 -23.72
C GLN A 132 9.86 16.48 -22.59
N GLN A 133 10.29 15.27 -22.94
CA GLN A 133 10.68 14.21 -22.00
C GLN A 133 12.16 14.31 -21.58
N GLN A 134 12.72 15.52 -21.48
CA GLN A 134 14.09 15.71 -21.03
C GLN A 134 14.13 16.21 -19.59
N TYR A 135 14.77 15.42 -18.73
CA TYR A 135 15.16 15.83 -17.39
C TYR A 135 16.40 16.74 -17.51
N GLY A 136 16.41 17.85 -16.79
CA GLY A 136 17.52 18.79 -16.78
C GLY A 136 18.74 18.27 -16.01
N CYS A 137 18.53 17.35 -15.07
CA CYS A 137 19.61 16.70 -14.30
C CYS A 137 19.18 15.34 -13.73
N PRO A 138 20.14 14.48 -13.32
CA PRO A 138 19.85 13.20 -12.67
C PRO A 138 18.97 13.33 -11.42
N GLU A 139 19.10 14.41 -10.65
CA GLU A 139 18.31 14.69 -9.45
C GLU A 139 16.84 14.97 -9.78
N GLU A 140 16.56 15.60 -10.93
CA GLU A 140 15.19 15.81 -11.41
C GLU A 140 14.53 14.47 -11.79
N LEU A 141 15.28 13.60 -12.48
CA LEU A 141 14.83 12.23 -12.79
C LEU A 141 14.56 11.45 -11.50
N PHE A 142 15.47 11.52 -10.52
CA PHE A 142 15.29 10.88 -9.22
C PHE A 142 14.02 11.38 -8.53
N ASN A 143 13.84 12.70 -8.38
CA ASN A 143 12.67 13.28 -7.72
C ASN A 143 11.36 12.92 -8.42
N HIS A 144 11.36 12.86 -9.75
CA HIS A 144 10.19 12.41 -10.51
C HIS A 144 9.87 10.93 -10.21
N ARG A 145 10.86 10.02 -10.25
CA ARG A 145 10.66 8.60 -9.92
C ARG A 145 10.26 8.39 -8.47
N HIS A 146 10.86 9.15 -7.56
CA HIS A 146 10.51 9.19 -6.14
C HIS A 146 9.04 9.54 -5.94
N ALA A 147 8.57 10.61 -6.59
CA ALA A 147 7.17 11.03 -6.55
C ALA A 147 6.22 9.99 -7.17
N GLN A 148 6.60 9.37 -8.30
CA GLN A 148 5.81 8.30 -8.91
C GLN A 148 5.60 7.11 -7.98
N LEU A 149 6.65 6.70 -7.25
CA LEU A 149 6.59 5.59 -6.30
C LEU A 149 5.82 5.98 -5.03
N ARG A 150 6.05 7.18 -4.47
CA ARG A 150 5.31 7.71 -3.32
C ARG A 150 3.81 7.83 -3.56
N ASN A 151 3.38 8.01 -4.80
CA ASN A 151 1.96 8.10 -5.15
C ASN A 151 1.13 6.91 -4.60
N ILE A 152 1.75 5.75 -4.31
CA ILE A 152 1.03 4.61 -3.71
C ILE A 152 0.40 4.93 -2.35
N VAL A 153 1.09 5.67 -1.47
CA VAL A 153 0.57 5.97 -0.13
C VAL A 153 -0.57 6.99 -0.20
N GLU A 154 -0.43 8.01 -1.06
CA GLU A 154 -1.47 9.00 -1.33
C GLU A 154 -2.73 8.34 -1.92
N LYS A 155 -2.56 7.48 -2.93
CA LYS A 155 -3.66 6.69 -3.53
C LYS A 155 -4.33 5.80 -2.49
N THR A 156 -3.55 5.15 -1.62
CA THR A 156 -4.08 4.25 -0.59
C THR A 156 -4.92 5.00 0.44
N PHE A 157 -4.47 6.18 0.87
CA PHE A 157 -5.30 7.08 1.68
C PHE A 157 -6.55 7.56 0.95
N GLY A 158 -6.45 7.87 -0.36
CA GLY A 158 -7.58 8.23 -1.20
C GLY A 158 -8.65 7.13 -1.25
N ILE A 159 -8.24 5.88 -1.44
CA ILE A 159 -9.11 4.70 -1.41
C ILE A 159 -9.74 4.53 -0.03
N LEU A 160 -8.94 4.63 1.04
CA LEU A 160 -9.41 4.52 2.42
C LEU A 160 -10.53 5.53 2.71
N LYS A 161 -10.31 6.82 2.40
CA LYS A 161 -11.29 7.90 2.62
C LYS A 161 -12.50 7.78 1.69
N SER A 162 -12.33 7.27 0.48
CA SER A 162 -13.43 7.02 -0.44
C SER A 162 -14.34 5.90 0.08
N ARG A 163 -13.75 4.79 0.53
CA ARG A 163 -14.44 3.59 1.02
C ARG A 163 -15.09 3.81 2.39
N PHE A 164 -14.36 4.43 3.32
CA PHE A 164 -14.82 4.66 4.69
C PHE A 164 -15.09 6.15 4.89
N LYS A 165 -16.32 6.57 4.58
CA LYS A 165 -16.75 7.97 4.71
C LYS A 165 -16.66 8.51 6.14
N VAL A 166 -16.59 7.64 7.16
CA VAL A 166 -16.31 8.02 8.55
C VAL A 166 -14.94 8.71 8.71
N CYS A 167 -13.95 8.42 7.86
CA CYS A 167 -12.66 9.10 7.85
C CYS A 167 -12.72 10.52 7.24
N VAL A 168 -13.82 10.88 6.56
CA VAL A 168 -14.03 12.20 5.96
C VAL A 168 -15.02 13.00 6.81
N TYR A 169 -16.10 12.36 7.23
CA TYR A 169 -17.19 12.93 8.02
C TYR A 169 -17.23 12.31 9.41
N MET A 170 -16.09 12.39 10.12
CA MET A 170 -15.96 11.91 11.50
C MET A 170 -17.09 12.51 12.34
N ARG A 171 -17.66 11.71 13.25
CA ARG A 171 -18.67 12.20 14.20
C ARG A 171 -17.99 12.58 15.50
N LYS A 172 -18.67 13.40 16.31
CA LYS A 172 -18.21 13.79 17.64
C LYS A 172 -18.32 12.59 18.59
N TYR A 173 -17.31 11.73 18.58
CA TYR A 173 -17.06 10.70 19.59
C TYR A 173 -15.93 11.15 20.50
N LYS A 174 -15.71 10.45 21.62
CA LYS A 174 -14.47 10.65 22.38
C LYS A 174 -13.26 10.48 21.48
N PHE A 175 -12.21 11.27 21.66
CA PHE A 175 -11.06 11.27 20.77
C PHE A 175 -10.40 9.88 20.69
N LYS A 176 -10.37 9.14 21.81
CA LYS A 176 -9.96 7.72 21.83
C LYS A 176 -10.70 6.85 20.80
N ILE A 177 -12.02 6.98 20.72
CA ILE A 177 -12.85 6.21 19.77
C ILE A 177 -12.54 6.64 18.33
N GLN A 178 -12.37 7.94 18.08
CA GLN A 178 -12.02 8.43 16.74
C GLN A 178 -10.70 7.82 16.23
N LYS A 179 -9.70 7.68 17.11
CA LYS A 179 -8.42 7.01 16.80
C LYS A 179 -8.62 5.54 16.42
N ASP A 180 -9.39 4.82 17.22
CA ASP A 180 -9.63 3.39 17.03
C ASP A 180 -10.46 3.10 15.76
N ILE A 181 -11.40 3.99 15.41
CA ILE A 181 -12.14 3.92 14.13
C ILE A 181 -11.17 3.94 12.94
N ILE A 182 -10.19 4.86 12.94
CA ILE A 182 -9.24 4.98 11.83
C ILE A 182 -8.37 3.73 11.72
N LYS A 183 -7.88 3.20 12.85
CA LYS A 183 -7.14 1.93 12.88
C LYS A 183 -7.98 0.79 12.31
N ALA A 184 -9.24 0.68 12.74
CA ALA A 184 -10.17 -0.33 12.24
C ALA A 184 -10.40 -0.19 10.73
N CYS A 185 -10.56 1.02 10.21
CA CYS A 185 -10.69 1.26 8.76
C CYS A 185 -9.45 0.79 7.99
N CYS A 186 -8.22 1.05 8.49
CA CYS A 186 -6.99 0.56 7.84
C CYS A 186 -6.91 -0.97 7.85
N ILE A 187 -7.27 -1.61 8.96
CA ILE A 187 -7.30 -3.08 9.08
C ILE A 187 -8.33 -3.68 8.11
N LEU A 188 -9.54 -3.11 8.07
CA LEU A 188 -10.60 -3.56 7.16
C LEU A 188 -10.23 -3.32 5.69
N HIS A 189 -9.54 -2.22 5.37
CA HIS A 189 -8.99 -1.99 4.04
C HIS A 189 -8.06 -3.12 3.61
N ASN A 190 -7.08 -3.46 4.47
CA ASN A 190 -6.15 -4.56 4.22
C ASN A 190 -6.90 -5.90 4.06
N PHE A 191 -7.88 -6.17 4.91
CA PHE A 191 -8.68 -7.39 4.84
C PHE A 191 -9.42 -7.51 3.49
N ILE A 192 -10.17 -6.48 3.10
CA ILE A 192 -10.92 -6.45 1.84
C ILE A 192 -9.98 -6.62 0.65
N LYS A 193 -8.86 -5.88 0.65
CA LYS A 193 -7.87 -5.94 -0.43
C LYS A 193 -7.28 -7.34 -0.58
N ARG A 194 -7.01 -8.02 0.54
CA ARG A 194 -6.52 -9.40 0.55
C ARG A 194 -7.56 -10.37 -0.01
N GLN A 195 -8.83 -10.22 0.34
CA GLN A 195 -9.91 -11.07 -0.19
C GLN A 195 -10.08 -10.89 -1.70
N ASN A 196 -10.10 -9.65 -2.18
CA ASN A 196 -10.21 -9.37 -3.61
C ASN A 196 -9.01 -9.93 -4.39
N HIS A 197 -7.80 -9.85 -3.82
CA HIS A 197 -6.62 -10.44 -4.45
C HIS A 197 -6.73 -11.97 -4.55
N LEU A 198 -7.21 -12.63 -3.50
CA LEU A 198 -7.44 -14.09 -3.52
C LEU A 198 -8.49 -14.47 -4.56
N GLN A 199 -9.61 -13.74 -4.65
CA GLN A 199 -10.65 -13.97 -5.64
C GLN A 199 -10.11 -13.85 -7.07
N ASN A 200 -9.37 -12.77 -7.37
CA ASN A 200 -8.78 -12.58 -8.70
C ASN A 200 -7.79 -13.70 -9.08
N VAL A 201 -6.99 -14.19 -8.14
CA VAL A 201 -6.06 -15.31 -8.39
C VAL A 201 -6.83 -16.62 -8.66
N SER A 202 -7.93 -16.88 -7.93
CA SER A 202 -8.78 -18.04 -8.21
C SER A 202 -9.50 -17.94 -9.57
N ASP A 203 -9.89 -16.74 -9.98
CA ASP A 203 -10.52 -16.52 -11.29
C ASP A 203 -9.52 -16.69 -12.44
N GLU A 204 -8.30 -16.14 -12.32
CA GLU A 204 -7.22 -16.36 -13.31
C GLU A 204 -6.80 -17.84 -13.38
N GLY A 205 -6.76 -18.54 -12.25
CA GLY A 205 -6.47 -19.97 -12.19
C GLY A 205 -7.56 -20.87 -12.79
N LEU A 206 -8.81 -20.37 -12.87
CA LEU A 206 -9.91 -21.06 -13.53
C LEU A 206 -9.89 -20.83 -15.04
N PHE A 207 -9.60 -19.60 -15.51
CA PHE A 207 -9.47 -19.30 -16.94
C PHE A 207 -8.21 -19.94 -17.57
N GLY A 208 -7.11 -20.07 -16.83
CA GLY A 208 -5.90 -20.77 -17.29
C GLY A 208 -6.10 -22.27 -17.54
N ARG A 209 -7.06 -22.91 -16.85
CA ARG A 209 -7.36 -24.35 -17.02
C ARG A 209 -8.34 -24.66 -18.16
N VAL A 210 -9.07 -23.68 -18.65
CA VAL A 210 -10.00 -23.88 -19.79
C VAL A 210 -9.27 -23.75 -21.14
N SER A 211 -8.10 -23.10 -21.17
CA SER A 211 -7.33 -22.89 -22.41
C SER A 211 -6.45 -24.08 -22.84
N GLU A 212 -6.21 -25.08 -21.99
CA GLU A 212 -5.31 -26.20 -22.32
C GLU A 212 -6.03 -27.50 -22.75
N ASN A 213 -7.36 -27.55 -22.75
CA ASN A 213 -8.12 -28.79 -23.04
C ASN A 213 -8.87 -28.80 -24.39
N ARG A 214 -8.39 -28.06 -25.39
CA ARG A 214 -8.78 -28.31 -26.80
C ARG A 214 -7.54 -28.50 -27.67
N GLY A 215 -6.90 -29.65 -27.50
CA GLY A 215 -6.06 -30.26 -28.53
C GLY A 215 -6.92 -30.95 -29.60
N PRO A 216 -6.40 -31.13 -30.82
CA PRO A 216 -7.18 -31.45 -32.01
C PRO A 216 -7.60 -32.92 -32.03
N SER A 217 -8.87 -33.21 -32.34
CA SER A 217 -9.32 -34.54 -32.74
C SER A 217 -8.92 -34.76 -34.20
N ASN A 218 -7.74 -35.36 -34.41
CA ASN A 218 -7.44 -36.07 -35.65
C ASN A 218 -8.08 -37.47 -35.54
N GLU A 219 -9.08 -37.74 -36.36
CA GLU A 219 -9.44 -39.10 -36.74
C GLU A 219 -8.94 -39.26 -38.18
N ASP A 220 -7.91 -40.08 -38.34
CA ASP A 220 -7.33 -40.47 -39.62
C ASP A 220 -8.10 -41.67 -40.21
N GLU A 221 -8.25 -41.62 -41.54
CA GLU A 221 -8.27 -42.74 -42.50
C GLU A 221 -9.35 -43.83 -42.42
N GLU A 222 -10.23 -43.85 -43.44
CA GLU A 222 -10.55 -45.08 -44.16
C GLU A 222 -10.49 -44.82 -45.67
N ALA A 223 -9.65 -45.60 -46.36
CA ALA A 223 -9.47 -45.61 -47.79
C ALA A 223 -10.45 -46.60 -48.43
N GLU A 224 -11.14 -46.19 -49.50
CA GLU A 224 -11.67 -47.12 -50.50
C GLU A 224 -11.16 -46.73 -51.90
N ASP A 225 -10.31 -47.63 -52.40
CA ASP A 225 -9.93 -47.82 -53.79
C ASP A 225 -11.17 -48.17 -54.64
N LEU A 226 -11.32 -47.58 -55.83
CA LEU A 226 -11.91 -48.21 -57.02
C LEU A 226 -11.75 -47.30 -58.26
N GLY A 227 -10.86 -47.71 -59.17
CA GLY A 227 -11.23 -47.84 -60.59
C GLY A 227 -10.93 -46.69 -61.58
N ALA A 228 -9.80 -46.84 -62.28
CA ALA A 228 -9.60 -46.71 -63.73
C ALA A 228 -10.42 -45.69 -64.58
N GLY A 229 -9.71 -44.86 -65.34
CA GLY A 229 -10.29 -44.13 -66.48
C GLY A 229 -9.31 -43.17 -67.15
N ASP A 230 -8.61 -43.68 -68.13
CA ASP A 230 -7.70 -43.00 -69.07
C ASP A 230 -8.37 -41.85 -69.85
N SER A 231 -7.61 -40.81 -70.21
CA SER A 231 -7.53 -40.21 -71.57
C SER A 231 -7.27 -38.70 -71.59
N GLN A 232 -6.29 -38.35 -72.42
CA GLN A 232 -5.86 -37.03 -72.87
C GLN A 232 -7.01 -36.21 -73.49
N THR A 233 -7.03 -34.89 -73.23
CA THR A 233 -6.70 -33.80 -74.18
C THR A 233 -6.72 -32.45 -73.46
#